data_AF-A0AAE3H981-F1
#
_entry.id   AF-A0AAE3H981-F1
#
_cell.length_a   1.000
_cell.length_b   1.000
_cell.length_c   1.000
_cell.angle_alpha   90.00
_cell.angle_beta   90.00
_cell.angle_gamma   90.00
#
_symmetry.space_group_name_H-M   'P 1'
#
loop_
_entity.id
_entity.type
_entity.pdbx_description
1 polymer ?
#
loop_
_entity_poly.entity_id
_entity_poly.type
_entity_poly.pdbx_seq_one_letter_code
_entity_poly.pdbx_strand_id
1 'polypeptide(L)'
;MATVHGVIYEWGTFEPLENVIVEVNSTPPQSMLARYGLYSFNLLPGDYAVSASYYRNSTLIRYTQEEITITGSGDYVIDLILLPAYYDEGLNEAEFTELDELADLAEDESSNSFSYGTLSLLILTALAFAAGTYLLSVRRKASPVLAEDDISPADETIPDINAGYTGLPDDLREMVSVISRNGGRITQKDLRGALKHSEAKVSLMISDLEDRGVVRKFKKGRGNVVFLVHPEENGAERIQPEGTNQNI
;
A
#
# COMPACT_ATOMS: atom_id res chain seq x y z
N MET A 1 34.16 -10.80 22.10
CA MET A 1 33.11 -9.84 21.71
C MET A 1 32.92 -9.95 20.21
N ALA A 2 31.69 -9.81 19.75
CA ALA A 2 31.35 -9.69 18.35
C ALA A 2 30.84 -8.29 18.07
N THR A 3 31.16 -7.75 16.91
CA THR A 3 30.56 -6.50 16.43
C THR A 3 29.44 -6.90 15.47
N VAL A 4 28.22 -6.46 15.78
CA VAL A 4 27.05 -6.61 14.92
C VAL A 4 26.73 -5.25 14.35
N HIS A 5 26.70 -5.12 13.02
CA HIS A 5 26.43 -3.86 12.34
C HIS A 5 25.74 -4.09 11.01
N GLY A 6 25.20 -3.01 10.45
CA GLY A 6 24.59 -3.05 9.14
C GLY A 6 23.90 -1.74 8.80
N VAL A 7 23.22 -1.77 7.65
CA VAL A 7 22.40 -0.67 7.15
C VAL A 7 20.94 -1.00 7.36
N ILE A 8 20.16 0.04 7.63
CA ILE A 8 18.73 -0.01 7.84
C ILE A 8 18.07 0.49 6.56
N TYR A 9 17.21 -0.31 5.95
CA TYR A 9 16.58 -0.02 4.68
C TYR A 9 15.07 0.11 4.78
N GLU A 10 14.52 0.96 3.92
CA GLU A 10 13.08 1.01 3.65
C GLU A 10 12.66 -0.17 2.77
N TRP A 11 11.61 -0.90 3.14
CA TRP A 11 11.19 -2.12 2.41
C TRP A 11 10.84 -1.92 0.92
N GLY A 12 10.27 -0.77 0.55
CA GLY A 12 9.77 -0.53 -0.81
C GLY A 12 10.82 0.02 -1.77
N THR A 13 11.72 0.88 -1.30
CA THR A 13 12.74 1.57 -2.10
C THR A 13 14.13 0.98 -1.90
N PHE A 14 14.36 0.23 -0.81
CA PHE A 14 15.69 -0.24 -0.38
C PHE A 14 16.70 0.91 -0.19
N GLU A 15 16.20 2.11 0.09
CA GLU A 15 17.04 3.25 0.44
C GLU A 15 17.36 3.23 1.94
N PRO A 16 18.57 3.65 2.35
CA PRO A 16 18.91 3.77 3.76
C PRO A 16 17.95 4.70 4.50
N LEU A 17 17.45 4.24 5.65
CA LEU A 17 16.47 4.98 6.44
C LEU A 17 17.14 5.72 7.60
N GLU A 18 17.01 7.05 7.61
CA GLU A 18 17.56 7.91 8.65
C GLU A 18 16.66 7.99 9.90
N ASN A 19 17.27 8.37 11.02
CA ASN A 19 16.58 8.63 12.30
C ASN A 19 15.77 7.45 12.82
N VAL A 20 16.37 6.25 12.77
CA VAL A 20 15.77 5.00 13.26
C VAL A 20 16.31 4.68 14.65
N ILE A 21 15.45 4.28 15.58
CA ILE A 21 15.86 3.76 16.88
C ILE A 21 16.10 2.26 16.72
N VAL A 22 17.29 1.78 17.05
CA VAL A 22 17.63 0.35 17.07
C VAL A 22 17.85 -0.08 18.50
N GLU A 23 17.24 -1.17 18.91
CA GLU A 23 17.34 -1.73 20.25
C GLU A 23 17.77 -3.20 20.18
N VAL A 24 18.55 -3.62 21.16
CA VAL A 24 18.93 -5.02 21.34
C VAL A 24 18.73 -5.41 22.79
N ASN A 25 18.09 -6.56 23.01
CA ASN A 25 17.76 -7.11 24.32
C ASN A 25 18.97 -7.71 25.07
N SER A 26 20.15 -7.10 24.95
CA SER A 26 21.34 -7.51 25.69
C SER A 26 21.20 -7.28 27.20
N THR A 27 22.18 -7.73 27.99
CA THR A 27 22.23 -7.44 29.44
C THR A 27 23.51 -6.65 29.76
N PRO A 28 23.42 -5.35 30.09
CA PRO A 28 22.20 -4.53 30.12
C PRO A 28 21.63 -4.29 28.70
N PRO A 29 20.35 -3.88 28.58
CA PRO A 29 19.76 -3.52 27.29
C PRO A 29 20.56 -2.40 26.63
N GLN A 30 20.72 -2.48 25.31
CA GLN A 30 21.41 -1.46 24.53
C GLN A 30 20.47 -0.90 23.47
N SER A 31 20.58 0.40 23.22
CA SER A 31 19.84 1.07 22.14
C SER A 31 20.66 2.21 21.56
N MET A 32 20.36 2.58 20.31
CA MET A 32 20.97 3.71 19.65
C MET A 32 20.04 4.36 18.62
N LEU A 33 20.33 5.62 18.30
CA LEU A 33 19.70 6.33 17.19
C LEU A 33 20.61 6.26 15.95
N ALA A 34 20.21 5.48 14.96
CA ALA A 34 20.84 5.40 13.65
C ALA A 34 20.48 6.63 12.80
N ARG A 35 21.26 7.71 12.95
CA ARG A 35 21.02 8.99 12.25
C ARG A 35 21.12 8.87 10.73
N TYR A 36 22.02 8.01 10.24
CA TYR A 36 22.33 7.85 8.82
C TYR A 36 21.99 6.44 8.30
N GLY A 37 21.04 5.76 8.95
CA GLY A 37 20.69 4.38 8.62
C GLY A 37 21.77 3.34 8.94
N LEU A 38 22.82 3.70 9.68
CA LEU A 38 23.88 2.80 10.11
C LEU A 38 23.75 2.50 11.60
N TYR A 39 23.89 1.24 11.99
CA TYR A 39 23.89 0.80 13.38
C TYR A 39 25.06 -0.11 13.70
N SER A 40 25.48 -0.15 14.97
CA SER A 40 26.54 -1.04 15.43
C SER A 40 26.43 -1.31 16.93
N PHE A 41 26.53 -2.58 17.32
CA PHE A 41 26.55 -3.04 18.71
C PHE A 41 27.71 -4.00 18.95
N ASN A 42 28.26 -3.98 20.17
CA ASN A 42 29.20 -5.00 20.62
C ASN A 42 28.46 -5.97 21.55
N LEU A 43 28.36 -7.22 21.11
CA LEU A 43 27.62 -8.27 21.81
C LEU A 43 28.56 -9.40 22.25
N LEU A 44 28.19 -10.06 23.34
CA LEU A 44 28.81 -11.31 23.74
C LEU A 44 28.14 -12.47 22.97
N PRO A 45 28.73 -13.67 22.96
CA PRO A 45 28.02 -14.84 22.44
C PRO A 45 26.70 -15.07 23.18
N GLY A 46 25.64 -15.33 22.42
CA GLY A 46 24.27 -15.43 22.93
C GLY A 46 23.23 -15.18 21.84
N ASP A 47 21.97 -15.36 22.21
CA ASP A 47 20.82 -15.12 21.36
C ASP A 47 20.19 -13.77 21.70
N TYR A 48 19.88 -12.98 20.68
CA TYR A 48 19.36 -11.63 20.84
C TYR A 48 18.21 -11.38 19.86
N ALA A 49 17.30 -10.50 20.28
CA ALA A 49 16.35 -9.86 19.40
C ALA A 49 16.84 -8.43 19.13
N VAL A 50 17.03 -8.09 17.86
CA VAL A 50 17.33 -6.73 17.40
C VAL A 50 16.06 -6.16 16.78
N SER A 51 15.57 -5.07 17.33
CA SER A 51 14.40 -4.36 16.80
C SER A 51 14.81 -2.99 16.28
N ALA A 52 14.11 -2.52 15.24
CA ALA A 52 14.32 -1.19 14.70
C ALA A 52 12.98 -0.50 14.44
N SER A 53 12.85 0.72 14.94
CA SER A 53 11.61 1.49 14.97
C SER A 53 11.80 2.87 14.37
N TYR A 54 10.98 3.20 13.37
CA TYR A 54 10.96 4.51 12.72
C TYR A 54 9.67 5.25 13.03
N TYR A 55 9.81 6.44 13.61
CA TYR A 55 8.70 7.30 14.01
C TYR A 55 8.61 8.54 13.12
N ARG A 56 7.37 8.97 12.83
CA ARG A 56 7.07 10.27 12.23
C ARG A 56 5.95 10.92 13.04
N ASN A 57 6.14 12.16 13.48
CA ASN A 57 5.16 12.89 14.31
C ASN A 57 4.68 12.05 15.52
N SER A 58 5.61 11.41 16.23
CA SER A 58 5.34 10.52 17.37
C SER A 58 4.52 9.27 17.06
N THR A 59 4.31 8.93 15.79
CA THR A 59 3.60 7.71 15.35
C THR A 59 4.60 6.72 14.78
N LEU A 60 4.52 5.44 15.18
CA LEU A 60 5.35 4.36 14.61
C LEU A 60 4.87 4.08 13.19
N ILE A 61 5.72 4.34 12.20
CA ILE A 61 5.38 4.16 10.78
C ILE A 61 5.99 2.90 10.22
N ARG A 62 7.20 2.53 10.67
CA ARG A 62 7.88 1.30 10.24
C ARG A 62 8.58 0.59 11.40
N TYR A 63 8.62 -0.73 11.30
CA TYR A 63 9.14 -1.62 12.32
C TYR A 63 9.77 -2.86 11.69
N THR A 64 10.76 -3.42 12.35
CA THR A 64 11.20 -4.81 12.15
C THR A 64 11.78 -5.37 13.44
N GLN A 65 11.79 -6.69 13.55
CA GLN A 65 12.45 -7.42 14.63
C GLN A 65 13.09 -8.68 14.06
N GLU A 66 14.37 -8.86 14.34
CA GLU A 66 15.17 -9.99 13.86
C GLU A 66 15.75 -10.75 15.06
N GLU A 67 15.71 -12.08 15.02
CA GLU A 67 16.36 -12.95 15.99
C GLU A 67 17.75 -13.36 15.47
N ILE A 68 18.78 -13.11 16.28
CA ILE A 68 20.17 -13.30 15.88
C ILE A 68 20.92 -14.14 16.92
N THR A 69 21.78 -15.04 16.46
CA THR A 69 22.62 -15.88 17.32
C THR A 69 24.09 -15.55 17.08
N ILE A 70 24.77 -15.09 18.14
CA ILE A 70 26.20 -14.81 18.13
C ILE A 70 26.93 -16.04 18.69
N THR A 71 27.63 -16.77 17.83
CA THR A 71 28.31 -18.02 18.21
C THR A 71 29.71 -17.79 18.78
N GLY A 72 30.33 -16.67 18.46
CA GLY A 72 31.71 -16.37 18.85
C GLY A 72 32.12 -14.94 18.48
N SER A 73 33.39 -14.61 18.72
CA SER A 73 33.95 -13.32 18.28
C SER A 73 34.00 -13.22 16.77
N GLY A 74 33.72 -12.05 16.23
CA GLY A 74 33.76 -11.80 14.80
C GLY A 74 33.06 -10.49 14.44
N ASP A 75 32.94 -10.28 13.14
CA ASP A 75 32.21 -9.17 12.54
C ASP A 75 30.98 -9.74 11.83
N TYR A 76 29.79 -9.33 12.27
CA TYR A 76 28.50 -9.83 11.78
C TYR A 76 27.79 -8.68 11.09
N VAL A 77 27.56 -8.85 9.78
CA VAL A 77 26.82 -7.88 8.98
C VAL A 77 25.38 -8.35 8.87
N ILE A 78 24.46 -7.57 9.44
CA ILE A 78 23.03 -7.84 9.43
C ILE A 78 22.33 -6.56 8.98
N ASP A 79 21.76 -6.56 7.79
CA ASP A 79 20.97 -5.43 7.31
C ASP A 79 19.52 -5.58 7.76
N LEU A 80 18.90 -4.49 8.20
CA LEU A 80 17.53 -4.49 8.71
C LEU A 80 16.60 -3.86 7.69
N ILE A 81 15.56 -4.58 7.28
CA ILE A 81 14.55 -4.05 6.35
C ILE A 81 13.29 -3.71 7.14
N LEU A 82 12.94 -2.42 7.19
CA LEU A 82 11.81 -1.93 7.98
C LEU A 82 10.52 -2.02 7.18
N LEU A 83 9.62 -2.88 7.63
CA LEU A 83 8.27 -3.01 7.08
C LEU A 83 7.37 -1.92 7.66
N PRO A 84 6.33 -1.49 6.93
CA PRO A 84 5.34 -0.59 7.51
C PRO A 84 4.68 -1.21 8.75
N ALA A 85 4.53 -0.45 9.83
CA ALA A 85 4.16 -0.98 11.15
C ALA A 85 2.79 -1.68 11.20
N TYR A 86 1.90 -1.39 10.24
CA TYR A 86 0.61 -2.09 10.09
C TYR A 86 0.71 -3.50 9.48
N TYR A 87 1.91 -3.93 9.04
CA TYR A 87 2.13 -5.32 8.61
C TYR A 87 2.24 -6.28 9.82
N ASP A 88 2.66 -5.79 10.98
CA ASP A 88 2.81 -6.60 12.19
C ASP A 88 1.49 -6.73 12.98
N GLU A 89 0.57 -5.76 12.85
CA GLU A 89 -0.71 -5.76 13.57
C GLU A 89 -1.73 -6.84 13.11
N GLY A 90 -1.38 -7.75 12.19
CA GLY A 90 -2.30 -8.82 11.84
C GLY A 90 -2.07 -9.50 10.50
N LEU A 91 -0.98 -10.26 10.38
CA LEU A 91 -1.11 -11.58 9.76
C LEU A 91 -1.93 -12.43 10.74
N ASN A 92 -3.25 -12.25 10.73
CA ASN A 92 -4.15 -13.06 11.54
C ASN A 92 -3.91 -14.53 11.17
N GLU A 93 -3.69 -15.39 12.16
CA GLU A 93 -3.72 -16.86 12.00
C GLU A 93 -4.94 -17.32 11.16
N ALA A 94 -6.04 -16.57 11.23
CA ALA A 94 -7.25 -16.79 10.44
C ALA A 94 -7.04 -16.72 8.91
N GLU A 95 -6.10 -15.90 8.41
CA GLU A 95 -5.81 -15.81 6.96
C GLU A 95 -5.04 -17.06 6.48
N PHE A 96 -4.25 -17.69 7.36
CA PHE A 96 -3.63 -19.00 7.10
C PHE A 96 -4.62 -20.15 7.26
N THR A 97 -5.59 -20.04 8.17
CA THR A 97 -6.63 -21.06 8.37
C THR A 97 -7.56 -21.18 7.16
N GLU A 98 -7.87 -20.06 6.48
CA GLU A 98 -8.64 -20.09 5.22
C GLU A 98 -7.87 -20.76 4.07
N LEU A 99 -6.53 -20.69 4.05
CA LEU A 99 -5.71 -21.41 3.07
C LEU A 99 -5.67 -22.92 3.32
N ASP A 100 -5.59 -23.35 4.58
CA ASP A 100 -5.67 -24.77 4.96
C ASP A 100 -7.06 -25.35 4.69
N GLU A 101 -8.14 -24.61 4.99
CA GLU A 101 -9.51 -25.03 4.63
C GLU A 101 -9.71 -25.12 3.11
N LEU A 102 -9.10 -24.23 2.31
CA LEU A 102 -9.13 -24.32 0.84
C LEU A 102 -8.31 -25.50 0.30
N ALA A 103 -7.23 -25.90 0.99
CA ALA A 103 -6.45 -27.08 0.65
C ALA A 103 -7.23 -28.37 0.95
N ASP A 104 -7.91 -28.45 2.10
CA ASP A 104 -8.79 -29.57 2.45
C ASP A 104 -9.99 -29.71 1.50
N LEU A 105 -10.56 -28.59 1.05
CA LEU A 105 -11.65 -28.58 0.05
C LEU A 105 -11.18 -28.98 -1.37
N ALA A 106 -9.87 -28.86 -1.65
CA ALA A 106 -9.31 -29.30 -2.93
C ALA A 106 -9.02 -30.82 -2.97
N GLU A 107 -8.92 -31.48 -1.81
CA GLU A 107 -8.68 -32.92 -1.72
C GLU A 107 -9.97 -33.77 -1.81
N ASP A 108 -11.15 -33.21 -1.52
CA ASP A 108 -12.42 -33.96 -1.46
C ASP A 108 -13.16 -34.08 -2.82
N GLU A 109 -12.71 -33.39 -3.88
CA GLU A 109 -13.28 -33.52 -5.24
C GLU A 109 -12.62 -34.66 -6.04
N SER A 110 -12.62 -35.87 -5.46
CA SER A 110 -12.17 -37.08 -6.17
C SER A 110 -13.10 -38.28 -6.03
N SER A 111 -14.42 -38.08 -6.01
CA SER A 111 -15.34 -39.11 -6.52
C SER A 111 -16.72 -38.57 -6.88
N ASN A 112 -16.95 -38.25 -8.15
CA ASN A 112 -18.30 -38.35 -8.71
C ASN A 112 -18.28 -38.67 -10.21
N SER A 113 -18.79 -39.85 -10.55
CA SER A 113 -19.00 -40.28 -11.93
C SER A 113 -20.12 -39.45 -12.56
N PHE A 114 -19.77 -38.59 -13.52
CA PHE A 114 -20.74 -37.81 -14.28
C PHE A 114 -21.66 -38.73 -15.10
N SER A 115 -22.95 -38.75 -14.76
CA SER A 115 -23.99 -39.44 -15.54
C SER A 115 -24.37 -38.60 -16.77
N TYR A 116 -24.41 -39.24 -17.95
CA TYR A 116 -24.70 -38.61 -19.25
C TYR A 116 -25.98 -37.75 -19.29
N GLY A 117 -26.90 -37.93 -18.34
CA GLY A 117 -28.10 -37.10 -18.21
C GLY A 117 -27.83 -35.63 -17.86
N THR A 118 -26.81 -35.33 -17.05
CA THR A 118 -26.51 -33.96 -16.63
C THR A 118 -25.88 -33.13 -17.75
N LEU A 119 -25.02 -33.77 -18.56
CA LEU A 119 -24.41 -33.15 -19.74
C LEU A 119 -25.47 -32.81 -20.80
N SER A 120 -26.47 -33.67 -21.00
CA SER A 120 -27.57 -33.41 -21.92
C SER A 120 -28.45 -32.24 -21.49
N LEU A 121 -28.62 -32.02 -20.18
CA LEU A 121 -29.40 -30.90 -19.65
C LEU A 121 -28.68 -29.56 -19.87
N LEU A 122 -27.36 -29.53 -19.66
CA LEU A 122 -26.54 -28.32 -19.88
C LEU A 122 -26.48 -27.90 -21.35
N ILE A 123 -26.47 -28.86 -22.28
CA ILE A 123 -26.48 -28.56 -23.71
C ILE A 123 -27.83 -27.97 -24.15
N LEU A 124 -28.94 -28.48 -23.60
CA LEU A 124 -30.29 -27.96 -23.92
C LEU A 124 -30.52 -26.55 -23.36
N THR A 125 -30.01 -26.24 -22.17
CA THR A 125 -30.11 -24.89 -21.61
C THR A 125 -29.26 -23.88 -22.39
N ALA A 126 -28.06 -24.28 -22.83
CA ALA A 126 -27.20 -23.45 -23.66
C ALA A 126 -27.84 -23.13 -25.03
N LEU A 127 -28.49 -24.11 -25.67
CA LEU A 127 -29.20 -23.91 -26.94
C LEU A 127 -30.42 -23.00 -26.81
N ALA A 128 -31.18 -23.14 -25.72
CA ALA A 128 -32.32 -22.25 -25.44
C ALA A 128 -31.87 -20.80 -25.20
N PHE A 129 -30.74 -20.60 -24.52
CA PHE A 129 -30.17 -19.28 -24.26
C PHE A 129 -29.64 -18.61 -25.54
N ALA A 130 -29.01 -19.38 -26.44
CA ALA A 130 -28.55 -18.90 -27.74
C ALA A 130 -29.73 -18.48 -28.66
N ALA A 131 -30.81 -19.26 -28.68
CA ALA A 131 -32.01 -18.91 -29.45
C ALA A 131 -32.71 -17.66 -28.90
N GLY A 132 -32.78 -17.51 -27.57
CA GLY A 132 -33.37 -16.35 -26.91
C GLY A 132 -32.60 -15.04 -27.16
N THR A 133 -31.27 -15.09 -27.08
CA THR A 133 -30.40 -13.93 -27.37
C THR A 133 -30.44 -13.53 -28.85
N TYR A 134 -30.52 -14.51 -29.76
CA TYR A 134 -30.66 -14.24 -31.19
C TYR A 134 -31.98 -13.54 -31.53
N LEU A 135 -33.11 -14.02 -30.99
CA LEU A 135 -34.44 -13.41 -31.21
C LEU A 135 -34.55 -11.98 -30.63
N LEU A 136 -33.90 -11.71 -29.50
CA LEU A 136 -33.87 -10.37 -28.89
C LEU A 136 -33.02 -9.36 -29.69
N SER A 137 -31.97 -9.83 -30.38
CA SER A 137 -31.08 -8.93 -31.14
C SER A 137 -31.70 -8.39 -32.44
N VAL A 138 -32.74 -9.04 -32.98
CA VAL A 138 -33.34 -8.69 -34.28
C VAL A 138 -34.40 -7.56 -34.18
N ARG A 139 -34.65 -6.98 -32.99
CA ARG A 139 -35.75 -6.02 -32.79
C ARG A 139 -35.41 -4.63 -32.23
N ARG A 140 -34.18 -4.14 -32.31
CA ARG A 140 -33.88 -2.74 -31.93
C ARG A 140 -33.11 -1.98 -33.02
N LYS A 141 -33.85 -1.14 -33.75
CA LYS A 141 -33.34 -0.03 -34.56
C LYS A 141 -33.99 1.26 -34.04
N ALA A 142 -33.22 2.36 -34.06
CA ALA A 142 -33.55 3.77 -33.83
C ALA A 142 -33.24 4.38 -32.43
N SER A 143 -32.30 5.33 -32.44
CA SER A 143 -31.94 6.38 -31.45
C SER A 143 -32.93 7.57 -31.52
N PRO A 144 -32.64 8.80 -31.02
CA PRO A 144 -31.94 9.35 -29.83
C PRO A 144 -32.86 10.35 -29.05
N VAL A 145 -32.37 11.09 -28.04
CA VAL A 145 -32.65 12.54 -27.74
C VAL A 145 -32.07 12.95 -26.37
N LEU A 146 -31.55 14.18 -26.35
CA LEU A 146 -30.79 14.93 -25.33
C LEU A 146 -31.66 15.46 -24.18
N ALA A 147 -31.05 15.77 -23.03
CA ALA A 147 -31.35 16.97 -22.24
C ALA A 147 -30.22 17.26 -21.23
N GLU A 148 -29.65 18.46 -21.34
CA GLU A 148 -28.88 19.16 -20.31
C GLU A 148 -29.80 19.60 -19.17
N ASP A 149 -29.26 19.74 -17.95
CA ASP A 149 -29.74 20.74 -16.98
C ASP A 149 -28.59 21.17 -16.06
N ASP A 150 -28.51 22.48 -15.91
CA ASP A 150 -27.51 23.32 -15.25
C ASP A 150 -28.12 23.92 -13.98
N ILE A 151 -27.50 23.75 -12.79
CA ILE A 151 -27.66 24.68 -11.65
C ILE A 151 -26.40 24.67 -10.74
N SER A 152 -25.73 25.83 -10.67
CA SER A 152 -24.93 26.35 -9.54
C SER A 152 -25.79 27.40 -8.77
N PRO A 153 -25.48 27.97 -7.57
CA PRO A 153 -24.17 28.08 -6.90
C PRO A 153 -24.16 28.08 -5.33
N ALA A 154 -22.92 28.28 -4.81
CA ALA A 154 -22.52 28.86 -3.51
C ALA A 154 -22.74 28.02 -2.24
N ASP A 155 -21.94 28.06 -1.17
CA ASP A 155 -20.62 28.56 -0.76
C ASP A 155 -20.65 28.34 0.75
N GLU A 156 -19.74 27.56 1.37
CA GLU A 156 -19.29 27.75 2.77
C GLU A 156 -17.96 27.01 2.99
N THR A 157 -16.88 27.80 2.92
CA THR A 157 -15.60 27.73 3.65
C THR A 157 -15.27 26.50 4.51
N ILE A 158 -14.23 25.76 4.09
CA ILE A 158 -13.39 24.90 4.94
C ILE A 158 -11.92 25.22 4.63
N PRO A 159 -11.00 25.27 5.63
CA PRO A 159 -9.67 25.85 5.50
C PRO A 159 -8.76 25.12 4.50
N ASP A 160 -7.88 25.92 3.92
CA ASP A 160 -6.94 25.62 2.86
C ASP A 160 -5.90 24.55 3.22
N ILE A 161 -6.09 23.34 2.70
CA ILE A 161 -5.06 22.30 2.55
C ILE A 161 -4.60 22.17 1.08
N ASN A 162 -4.99 23.12 0.21
CA ASN A 162 -4.86 23.03 -1.25
C ASN A 162 -3.59 23.71 -1.81
N ALA A 163 -2.67 24.16 -0.96
CA ALA A 163 -1.44 24.81 -1.43
C ALA A 163 -0.51 23.91 -2.28
N GLY A 164 -0.74 22.59 -2.34
CA GLY A 164 0.09 21.64 -3.09
C GLY A 164 -0.47 21.08 -4.41
N TYR A 165 -1.75 21.34 -4.76
CA TYR A 165 -2.45 20.62 -5.84
C TYR A 165 -3.18 21.53 -6.86
N THR A 166 -2.69 22.75 -7.04
CA THR A 166 -3.32 23.80 -7.89
C THR A 166 -3.42 23.44 -9.38
N GLY A 167 -2.72 22.39 -9.84
CA GLY A 167 -2.74 21.90 -11.23
C GLY A 167 -3.66 20.69 -11.49
N LEU A 168 -4.39 20.19 -10.49
CA LEU A 168 -5.28 19.04 -10.65
C LEU A 168 -6.70 19.49 -11.05
N PRO A 169 -7.40 18.79 -11.96
CA PRO A 169 -8.84 18.97 -12.22
C PRO A 169 -9.70 18.86 -10.95
N ASP A 170 -10.88 19.49 -10.95
CA ASP A 170 -11.81 19.56 -9.80
C ASP A 170 -12.14 18.19 -9.22
N ASP A 171 -12.39 17.20 -10.08
CA ASP A 171 -12.74 15.85 -9.66
C ASP A 171 -11.55 15.12 -9.01
N LEU A 172 -10.34 15.30 -9.52
CA LEU A 172 -9.14 14.75 -8.89
C LEU A 172 -8.84 15.41 -7.53
N ARG A 173 -9.08 16.71 -7.40
CA ARG A 173 -8.95 17.43 -6.12
C ARG A 173 -9.95 16.91 -5.09
N GLU A 174 -11.20 16.66 -5.51
CA GLU A 174 -12.22 16.05 -4.66
C GLU A 174 -11.75 14.67 -4.18
N MET A 175 -11.25 13.83 -5.09
CA MET A 175 -10.71 12.51 -4.76
C MET A 175 -9.54 12.59 -3.75
N VAL A 176 -8.57 13.47 -3.98
CA VAL A 176 -7.46 13.71 -3.05
C VAL A 176 -7.96 14.17 -1.68
N SER A 177 -8.96 15.06 -1.64
CA SER A 177 -9.55 15.52 -0.38
C SER A 177 -10.20 14.38 0.41
N VAL A 178 -10.87 13.45 -0.27
CA VAL A 178 -11.48 12.27 0.34
C VAL A 178 -10.40 11.33 0.88
N ILE A 179 -9.32 11.09 0.14
CA ILE A 179 -8.21 10.25 0.60
C ILE A 179 -7.52 10.89 1.82
N SER A 180 -7.27 12.21 1.79
CA SER A 180 -6.69 12.97 2.90
C SER A 180 -7.54 12.90 4.17
N ARG A 181 -8.87 13.08 4.05
CA ARG A 181 -9.81 12.98 5.18
C ARG A 181 -9.85 11.58 5.81
N ASN A 182 -9.54 10.55 5.03
CA ASN A 182 -9.41 9.16 5.51
C ASN A 182 -7.99 8.84 6.02
N GLY A 183 -7.24 9.86 6.47
CA GLY A 183 -5.90 9.68 7.03
C GLY A 183 -4.83 9.36 5.98
N GLY A 184 -5.06 9.74 4.72
CA GLY A 184 -4.13 9.51 3.62
C GLY A 184 -4.19 8.11 3.00
N ARG A 185 -5.13 7.26 3.44
CA ARG A 185 -5.30 5.88 2.99
C ARG A 185 -6.78 5.53 2.87
N ILE A 186 -7.18 4.92 1.76
CA ILE A 186 -8.57 4.47 1.57
C ILE A 186 -8.62 3.25 0.66
N THR A 187 -9.59 2.35 0.84
CA THR A 187 -9.80 1.26 -0.12
C THR A 187 -10.45 1.80 -1.39
N GLN A 188 -10.18 1.18 -2.55
CA GLN A 188 -10.84 1.58 -3.80
C GLN A 188 -12.36 1.40 -3.72
N LYS A 189 -12.86 0.43 -2.93
CA LYS A 189 -14.28 0.23 -2.69
C LYS A 189 -14.88 1.41 -1.93
N ASP A 190 -14.25 1.83 -0.84
CA ASP A 190 -14.76 2.92 -0.01
C ASP A 190 -14.62 4.27 -0.72
N LEU A 191 -13.56 4.45 -1.51
CA LEU A 191 -13.37 5.61 -2.37
C LEU A 191 -14.49 5.73 -3.41
N ARG A 192 -14.96 4.61 -3.96
CA ARG A 192 -16.14 4.59 -4.85
C ARG A 192 -17.44 4.94 -4.12
N GLY A 193 -17.57 4.54 -2.86
CA GLY A 193 -18.75 4.87 -2.05
C GLY A 193 -18.79 6.34 -1.60
N ALA A 194 -17.62 6.97 -1.46
CA ALA A 194 -17.48 8.34 -1.00
C ALA A 194 -17.62 9.40 -2.12
N LEU A 195 -17.44 9.01 -3.38
CA LEU A 195 -17.49 9.92 -4.53
C LEU A 195 -18.80 9.80 -5.31
N LYS A 196 -19.30 10.92 -5.84
CA LYS A 196 -20.48 10.96 -6.73
C LYS A 196 -20.12 10.62 -8.18
N HIS A 197 -19.28 9.60 -8.38
CA HIS A 197 -18.75 9.21 -9.69
C HIS A 197 -18.94 7.71 -9.94
N SER A 198 -19.03 7.33 -11.22
CA SER A 198 -19.15 5.92 -11.60
C SER A 198 -17.87 5.14 -11.26
N GLU A 199 -18.00 3.83 -11.06
CA GLU A 199 -16.87 2.93 -10.80
C GLU A 199 -15.73 3.08 -11.82
N ALA A 200 -16.10 3.11 -13.10
CA ALA A 200 -15.14 3.26 -14.18
C ALA A 200 -14.42 4.62 -14.13
N LYS A 201 -15.16 5.71 -13.81
CA LYS A 201 -14.58 7.04 -13.66
C LYS A 201 -13.63 7.10 -12.45
N VAL A 202 -14.02 6.54 -11.32
CA VAL A 202 -13.15 6.46 -10.12
C VAL A 202 -11.88 5.66 -10.41
N SER A 203 -11.97 4.55 -11.14
CA SER A 203 -10.78 3.79 -11.54
C SER A 203 -9.84 4.59 -12.44
N LEU A 204 -10.39 5.36 -13.38
CA LEU A 204 -9.61 6.21 -14.28
C LEU A 204 -8.92 7.36 -13.53
N MET A 205 -9.62 7.98 -12.59
CA MET A 205 -9.06 9.05 -11.75
C MET A 205 -7.93 8.54 -10.83
N ILE A 206 -8.05 7.33 -10.29
CA ILE A 206 -6.97 6.70 -9.51
C ILE A 206 -5.74 6.48 -10.39
N SER A 207 -5.92 6.00 -11.63
CA SER A 207 -4.81 5.84 -12.58
C SER A 207 -4.16 7.18 -12.92
N ASP A 208 -4.94 8.24 -13.17
CA ASP A 208 -4.38 9.57 -13.46
C ASP A 208 -3.63 10.16 -12.25
N LEU A 209 -4.13 9.97 -11.03
CA LEU A 209 -3.42 10.38 -9.82
C LEU A 209 -2.14 9.56 -9.57
N GLU A 210 -2.13 8.28 -9.97
CA GLU A 210 -0.98 7.37 -9.87
C GLU A 210 0.11 7.78 -10.87
N ASP A 211 -0.27 8.06 -12.12
CA ASP A 211 0.63 8.57 -13.17
C ASP A 211 1.25 9.93 -12.79
N ARG A 212 0.51 10.75 -12.03
CA ARG A 212 0.99 12.04 -11.51
C ARG A 212 1.83 11.92 -10.23
N GLY A 213 2.01 10.71 -9.71
CA GLY A 213 2.76 10.47 -8.48
C GLY A 213 2.09 11.03 -7.22
N VAL A 214 0.80 11.35 -7.28
CA VAL A 214 0.02 11.90 -6.14
C VAL A 214 -0.51 10.77 -5.26
N VAL A 215 -0.79 9.60 -5.84
CA VAL A 215 -1.23 8.41 -5.11
C VAL A 215 -0.47 7.17 -5.52
N ARG A 216 -0.42 6.16 -4.64
CA ARG A 216 0.07 4.81 -4.96
C ARG A 216 -0.99 3.76 -4.66
N LYS A 217 -1.10 2.76 -5.53
CA LYS A 217 -2.03 1.64 -5.37
C LYS A 217 -1.30 0.38 -4.87
N PHE A 218 -1.82 -0.25 -3.84
CA PHE A 218 -1.34 -1.54 -3.34
C PHE A 218 -2.44 -2.60 -3.38
N LYS A 219 -2.05 -3.85 -3.68
CA LYS A 219 -2.94 -5.01 -3.61
C LYS A 219 -3.11 -5.45 -2.15
N LYS A 220 -4.36 -5.63 -1.72
CA LYS A 220 -4.72 -6.26 -0.43
C LYS A 220 -5.83 -7.29 -0.69
N GLY A 221 -5.45 -8.57 -0.76
CA GLY A 221 -6.36 -9.66 -1.17
C GLY A 221 -7.02 -9.41 -2.54
N ARG A 222 -8.34 -9.54 -2.61
CA ARG A 222 -9.15 -9.22 -3.82
C ARG A 222 -9.36 -7.72 -4.08
N GLY A 223 -8.86 -6.84 -3.21
CA GLY A 223 -9.07 -5.39 -3.25
C GLY A 223 -7.80 -4.59 -3.51
N ASN A 224 -7.97 -3.32 -3.87
CA ASN A 224 -6.88 -2.35 -3.97
C ASN A 224 -7.03 -1.30 -2.87
N VAL A 225 -5.91 -0.87 -2.30
CA VAL A 225 -5.82 0.23 -1.33
C VAL A 225 -5.02 1.37 -1.97
N VAL A 226 -5.52 2.59 -1.84
CA VAL A 226 -4.94 3.83 -2.40
C VAL A 226 -4.36 4.66 -1.26
N PHE A 227 -3.13 5.14 -1.45
CA PHE A 227 -2.39 5.97 -0.50
C PHE A 227 -2.00 7.29 -1.14
N LEU A 228 -2.05 8.38 -0.39
CA LEU A 228 -1.48 9.67 -0.82
C LEU A 228 0.05 9.67 -0.69
N VAL A 229 0.71 10.18 -1.71
CA VAL A 229 2.15 10.45 -1.73
C VAL A 229 2.33 11.95 -1.49
N HIS A 230 2.98 12.31 -0.38
CA HIS A 230 3.21 13.72 -0.06
C HIS A 230 4.36 14.30 -0.90
N PRO A 231 4.24 15.52 -1.45
CA PRO A 231 5.22 16.12 -2.36
C PRO A 231 6.55 16.56 -1.73
N GLU A 232 6.80 16.30 -0.44
CA GLU A 232 8.12 16.55 0.20
C GLU A 232 9.24 15.66 -0.39
N GLU A 233 8.91 14.68 -1.24
CA GLU A 233 9.88 13.84 -1.95
C GLU A 233 10.36 14.43 -3.30
N ASN A 234 9.91 15.62 -3.71
CA ASN A 234 10.35 16.25 -4.97
C ASN A 234 10.66 17.76 -4.83
N GLY A 235 11.84 18.07 -4.27
CA GLY A 235 12.61 19.26 -4.68
C GLY A 235 13.03 20.23 -3.58
N ALA A 236 14.29 20.13 -3.11
CA ALA A 236 15.09 21.29 -2.69
C ALA A 236 16.60 20.97 -2.55
N GLU A 237 17.23 20.39 -3.58
CA GLU A 237 18.68 20.56 -3.75
C GLU A 237 18.93 21.50 -4.93
N ARG A 238 18.93 22.80 -4.63
CA ARG A 238 19.50 23.82 -5.50
C ARG A 238 20.59 24.54 -4.71
N ILE A 239 21.76 23.91 -4.69
CA ILE A 239 22.99 24.48 -4.12
C ILE A 239 23.33 25.74 -4.93
N GLN A 240 23.30 26.90 -4.27
CA GLN A 240 24.03 28.09 -4.72
C GLN A 240 25.49 27.96 -4.23
N PRO A 241 26.50 28.12 -5.10
CA PRO A 241 27.86 28.32 -4.65
C PRO A 241 28.13 29.83 -4.57
N GLU A 242 28.38 30.39 -3.39
CA GLU A 242 29.31 31.52 -3.23
C GLU A 242 29.49 31.91 -1.77
N GLY A 243 30.76 32.10 -1.38
CA GLY A 243 31.12 32.58 -0.05
C GLY A 243 32.51 32.18 0.43
N THR A 244 33.52 32.11 -0.46
CA THR A 244 34.93 32.14 -0.02
C THR A 244 35.21 33.51 0.58
N ASN A 245 35.16 33.60 1.91
CA ASN A 245 35.65 34.78 2.62
C ASN A 245 37.16 34.60 2.85
N GLN A 246 37.94 35.16 1.93
CA GLN A 246 39.28 35.64 2.26
C GLN A 246 39.11 36.92 3.09
N ASN A 247 39.70 36.98 4.28
CA ASN A 247 40.61 38.07 4.63
C ASN A 247 41.20 37.89 6.03
N ILE A 248 42.55 37.86 6.01
CA ILE A 248 43.52 38.58 6.87
C ILE A 248 43.53 38.20 8.35
#